data_AF-A0A839UXX5-F1
#
_entry.id   AF-A0A839UXX5-F1
#
_cell.length_a   1.000
_cell.length_b   1.000
_cell.length_c   1.000
_cell.angle_alpha   90.00
_cell.angle_beta   90.00
_cell.angle_gamma   90.00
#
_symmetry.space_group_name_H-M   'P 1'
#
loop_
_entity.id
_entity.type
_entity.pdbx_description
1 polymer ?
#
loop_
_entity_poly.entity_id
_entity_poly.type
_entity_poly.pdbx_seq_one_letter_code
_entity_poly.pdbx_strand_id
1 'polypeptide(L)'
;MIRLLSLALLAWLSAAAITARAADREAAAAALFDRVSSDPARLRVFLKAMPKGADLHNHVDGSPYAEAYLDWAGRKGLCIDRAALSITDPPCTAPDRVPAAGLILADPVLEQRMIDALSVRGWTEGVGRDTASGHDRMFGAFARFLAVARLVPGSSVAEVRRVAALDHVSYLELMYNPLGINRFALTTRDAAWNDTDLEGAFARLQPLLPELLASARRETDATDAAARAALGCATGSAEAGCAVQYRYIGYGLRLLPPPQLFRQLAVLFALADADPRYVGVNLVQPEDDPVAITQYRLAMRMVAFLATRYPKVHRSWHAGELALGLVPPEALADHIAQAVGEGRAERIGHGTDIAYETDATATLARMARDHVDVEINLASNDVILGVRGAEHPLRLYLAAGVPVTLSTDDEGVLRTDMTDQYVRAARVHALSYRDLKRLARASLEYAFLPGDSLWVGRQPGDPVPTCRDLTSASCTRLASGSPKASLQRDLELRLVAFETEIVRQRF
;
A
#
# COMPACT_ATOMS: atom_id res chain seq x y z
N MET A 1 6.05 -50.59 -26.09
CA MET A 1 5.42 -50.34 -24.78
C MET A 1 6.44 -50.17 -23.64
N ILE A 2 7.51 -50.97 -23.57
CA ILE A 2 8.52 -50.90 -22.48
C ILE A 2 9.27 -49.54 -22.42
N ARG A 3 9.66 -48.94 -23.56
CA ARG A 3 10.34 -47.62 -23.59
C ARG A 3 9.48 -46.44 -23.11
N LEU A 4 8.16 -46.48 -23.29
CA LEU A 4 7.23 -45.45 -22.81
C LEU A 4 7.00 -45.52 -21.30
N LEU A 5 7.01 -46.73 -20.73
CA LEU A 5 6.97 -46.96 -19.29
C LEU A 5 8.25 -46.50 -18.58
N SER A 6 9.42 -46.70 -19.19
CA SER A 6 10.70 -46.24 -18.61
C SER A 6 10.82 -44.72 -18.54
N LEU A 7 10.39 -44.00 -19.59
CA LEU A 7 10.37 -42.53 -19.63
C LEU A 7 9.36 -41.93 -18.63
N ALA A 8 8.20 -42.56 -18.47
CA ALA A 8 7.20 -42.15 -17.48
C ALA A 8 7.70 -42.36 -16.04
N LEU A 9 8.41 -43.46 -15.76
CA LEU A 9 8.97 -43.77 -14.44
C LEU A 9 10.13 -42.82 -14.07
N LEU A 10 11.01 -42.52 -15.03
CA LEU A 10 12.13 -41.55 -14.85
C LEU A 10 11.62 -40.13 -14.64
N ALA A 11 10.58 -39.70 -15.37
CA ALA A 11 9.95 -38.39 -15.16
C ALA A 11 9.26 -38.29 -13.78
N TRP A 12 8.64 -39.37 -13.30
CA TRP A 12 8.03 -39.45 -11.97
C TRP A 12 9.06 -39.38 -10.84
N LEU A 13 10.15 -40.15 -10.94
CA LEU A 13 11.23 -40.14 -9.94
C LEU A 13 11.93 -38.78 -9.86
N SER A 14 12.09 -38.10 -11.00
CA SER A 14 12.68 -36.75 -11.07
C SER A 14 11.77 -35.70 -10.44
N ALA A 15 10.46 -35.75 -10.71
CA ALA A 15 9.49 -34.83 -10.12
C ALA A 15 9.37 -35.00 -8.60
N ALA A 16 9.38 -36.25 -8.10
CA ALA A 16 9.31 -36.55 -6.67
C ALA A 16 10.58 -36.11 -5.89
N ALA A 17 11.76 -36.20 -6.50
CA ALA A 17 12.99 -35.73 -5.89
C ALA A 17 13.08 -34.19 -5.81
N ILE A 18 12.54 -33.48 -6.81
CA ILE A 18 12.48 -32.00 -6.83
C ILE A 18 11.53 -31.49 -5.76
N THR A 19 10.35 -32.11 -5.59
CA THR A 19 9.37 -31.71 -4.56
C THR A 19 9.87 -32.01 -3.15
N ALA A 20 10.51 -33.17 -2.92
CA ALA A 20 11.14 -33.49 -1.63
C ALA A 20 12.22 -32.47 -1.25
N ARG A 21 13.11 -32.13 -2.19
CA ARG A 21 14.18 -31.14 -1.97
C ARG A 21 13.64 -29.72 -1.74
N ALA A 22 12.47 -29.38 -2.29
CA ALA A 22 11.80 -28.10 -2.03
C ALA A 22 11.22 -28.05 -0.61
N ALA A 23 10.52 -29.11 -0.19
CA ALA A 23 9.99 -29.24 1.16
C ALA A 23 11.10 -29.18 2.23
N ASP A 24 12.26 -29.79 1.96
CA ASP A 24 13.41 -29.78 2.87
C ASP A 24 13.99 -28.37 3.10
N ARG A 25 14.06 -27.53 2.05
CA ARG A 25 14.61 -26.16 2.16
C ARG A 25 13.69 -25.25 2.97
N GLU A 26 12.41 -25.24 2.64
CA GLU A 26 11.41 -24.44 3.36
C GLU A 26 11.33 -24.87 4.84
N ALA A 27 11.39 -26.18 5.12
CA ALA A 27 11.43 -26.69 6.48
C ALA A 27 12.69 -26.23 7.25
N ALA A 28 13.85 -26.20 6.60
CA ALA A 28 15.08 -25.72 7.21
C ALA A 28 15.03 -24.21 7.51
N ALA A 29 14.50 -23.40 6.60
CA ALA A 29 14.29 -21.97 6.80
C ALA A 29 13.27 -21.70 7.93
N ALA A 30 12.16 -22.44 7.96
CA ALA A 30 11.17 -22.38 9.04
C ALA A 30 11.80 -22.73 10.41
N ALA A 31 12.60 -23.79 10.48
CA ALA A 31 13.28 -24.17 11.72
C ALA A 31 14.30 -23.11 12.18
N LEU A 32 14.97 -22.42 11.25
CA LEU A 32 15.82 -21.28 11.60
C LEU A 32 14.98 -20.10 12.12
N PHE A 33 13.89 -19.76 11.43
CA PHE A 33 12.96 -18.73 11.85
C PHE A 33 12.46 -18.97 13.27
N ASP A 34 12.00 -20.18 13.58
CA ASP A 34 11.51 -20.54 14.91
C ASP A 34 12.57 -20.29 16.00
N ARG A 35 13.84 -20.65 15.72
CA ARG A 35 14.97 -20.40 16.65
C ARG A 35 15.29 -18.93 16.86
N VAL A 36 15.05 -18.07 15.86
CA VAL A 36 15.36 -16.62 15.95
C VAL A 36 14.15 -15.75 16.27
N SER A 37 12.94 -16.29 16.22
CA SER A 37 11.67 -15.57 16.39
C SER A 37 11.54 -14.80 17.71
N SER A 38 12.15 -15.29 18.78
CA SER A 38 12.17 -14.64 20.09
C SER A 38 13.28 -13.61 20.27
N ASP A 39 14.24 -13.53 19.34
CA ASP A 39 15.34 -12.57 19.33
C ASP A 39 15.06 -11.48 18.27
N PRO A 40 14.69 -10.25 18.69
CA PRO A 40 14.28 -9.20 17.76
C PRO A 40 15.36 -8.83 16.74
N ALA A 41 16.63 -8.83 17.15
CA ALA A 41 17.73 -8.44 16.27
C ALA A 41 17.96 -9.52 15.19
N ARG A 42 18.02 -10.78 15.61
CA ARG A 42 18.22 -11.91 14.68
C ARG A 42 17.00 -12.14 13.78
N LEU A 43 15.79 -11.96 14.32
CA LEU A 43 14.56 -12.00 13.53
C LEU A 43 14.55 -10.92 12.46
N ARG A 44 14.93 -9.67 12.78
CA ARG A 44 15.03 -8.60 11.79
C ARG A 44 16.06 -8.91 10.72
N VAL A 45 17.22 -9.48 11.06
CA VAL A 45 18.21 -9.92 10.05
C VAL A 45 17.62 -10.97 9.11
N PHE A 46 16.93 -11.98 9.66
CA PHE A 46 16.26 -13.01 8.87
C PHE A 46 15.20 -12.41 7.93
N LEU A 47 14.30 -11.59 8.47
CA LEU A 47 13.18 -11.02 7.73
C LEU A 47 13.61 -9.92 6.76
N LYS A 48 14.70 -9.19 7.03
CA LYS A 48 15.25 -8.21 6.09
C LYS A 48 15.64 -8.89 4.78
N ALA A 49 16.27 -10.06 4.84
CA ALA A 49 16.67 -10.82 3.67
C ALA A 49 15.51 -11.53 2.94
N MET A 50 14.35 -11.70 3.58
CA MET A 50 13.20 -12.39 3.01
C MET A 50 12.59 -11.58 1.85
N PRO A 51 12.31 -12.17 0.68
CA PRO A 51 11.48 -11.57 -0.36
C PRO A 51 10.02 -11.40 0.10
N LYS A 52 9.46 -10.20 -0.01
CA LYS A 52 8.15 -9.84 0.58
C LYS A 52 7.03 -9.60 -0.46
N GLY A 53 7.30 -9.90 -1.72
CA GLY A 53 6.29 -9.76 -2.78
C GLY A 53 6.00 -8.30 -3.12
N ALA A 54 4.88 -7.78 -2.62
CA ALA A 54 4.34 -6.48 -2.97
C ALA A 54 3.82 -5.72 -1.75
N ASP A 55 3.82 -4.40 -1.86
CA ASP A 55 3.07 -3.50 -0.99
C ASP A 55 1.86 -2.95 -1.75
N LEU A 56 0.65 -3.25 -1.26
CA LEU A 56 -0.61 -2.92 -1.94
C LEU A 56 -1.34 -1.72 -1.34
N HIS A 57 -0.83 -1.20 -0.21
CA HIS A 57 -1.41 -0.07 0.50
C HIS A 57 -0.28 0.84 0.95
N ASN A 58 0.08 1.78 0.07
CA ASN A 58 1.18 2.70 0.28
C ASN A 58 0.81 4.09 -0.26
N HIS A 59 0.89 5.12 0.57
CA HIS A 59 0.63 6.49 0.15
C HIS A 59 1.93 7.17 -0.25
N VAL A 60 1.99 7.69 -1.48
CA VAL A 60 3.21 8.31 -2.01
C VAL A 60 3.69 9.49 -1.16
N ASP A 61 2.77 10.23 -0.57
CA ASP A 61 3.11 11.44 0.18
C ASP A 61 3.53 11.14 1.64
N GLY A 62 3.08 10.04 2.27
CA GLY A 62 3.51 9.70 3.63
C GLY A 62 4.63 8.66 3.72
N SER A 63 5.03 8.08 2.59
CA SER A 63 6.10 7.07 2.56
C SER A 63 7.53 7.63 2.57
N PRO A 64 7.86 8.77 1.93
CA PRO A 64 9.17 9.40 2.11
C PRO A 64 9.39 9.84 3.55
N TYR A 65 10.59 9.61 4.06
CA TYR A 65 10.97 9.99 5.42
C TYR A 65 11.09 11.53 5.54
N ALA A 66 10.84 12.06 6.74
CA ALA A 66 10.90 13.49 7.02
C ALA A 66 12.21 14.16 6.56
N GLU A 67 13.33 13.45 6.71
CA GLU A 67 14.65 13.89 6.28
C GLU A 67 14.72 14.14 4.76
N ALA A 68 14.06 13.30 3.95
CA ALA A 68 13.97 13.51 2.50
C ALA A 68 13.19 14.79 2.17
N TYR A 69 12.09 15.05 2.89
CA TYR A 69 11.32 16.27 2.72
C TYR A 69 12.09 17.54 3.09
N LEU A 70 12.88 17.52 4.17
CA LEU A 70 13.71 18.65 4.58
C LEU A 70 14.83 18.92 3.57
N ASP A 71 15.48 17.86 3.07
CA ASP A 71 16.50 17.95 2.02
C ASP A 71 15.93 18.49 0.69
N TRP A 72 14.75 17.99 0.26
CA TRP A 72 14.05 18.53 -0.90
C TRP A 72 13.63 19.98 -0.71
N ALA A 73 13.12 20.35 0.47
CA ALA A 73 12.73 21.72 0.78
C ALA A 73 13.93 22.66 0.65
N GLY A 74 15.10 22.26 1.14
CA GLY A 74 16.34 22.99 0.97
C GLY A 74 16.71 23.19 -0.51
N ARG A 75 16.67 22.12 -1.31
CA ARG A 75 16.94 22.20 -2.77
C ARG A 75 15.94 23.05 -3.54
N LYS A 76 14.69 23.11 -3.08
CA LYS A 76 13.61 23.91 -3.69
C LYS A 76 13.57 25.36 -3.19
N GLY A 77 14.47 25.74 -2.27
CA GLY A 77 14.51 27.09 -1.70
C GLY A 77 13.31 27.43 -0.83
N LEU A 78 12.69 26.42 -0.21
CA LEU A 78 11.58 26.60 0.72
C LEU A 78 12.09 27.01 2.12
N CYS A 79 11.15 27.41 2.97
CA CYS A 79 11.41 27.88 4.33
C CYS A 79 10.87 26.90 5.37
N ILE A 80 11.38 27.02 6.58
CA ILE A 80 10.88 26.38 7.79
C ILE A 80 10.24 27.44 8.68
N ASP A 81 8.95 27.27 8.98
CA ASP A 81 8.26 28.04 10.01
C ASP A 81 8.59 27.46 11.39
N ARG A 82 9.28 28.25 12.22
CA ARG A 82 9.76 27.81 13.54
C ARG A 82 8.65 27.54 14.55
N ALA A 83 7.52 28.23 14.40
CA ALA A 83 6.39 28.15 15.34
C ALA A 83 5.46 27.00 14.95
N ALA A 84 5.07 26.94 13.67
CA ALA A 84 4.19 25.89 13.15
C ALA A 84 4.91 24.54 12.97
N LEU A 85 6.25 24.54 12.96
CA LEU A 85 7.08 23.38 12.61
C LEU A 85 6.64 22.79 11.26
N SER A 86 6.59 23.66 10.24
CA SER A 86 6.15 23.31 8.90
C SER A 86 7.09 23.86 7.84
N ILE A 87 7.09 23.18 6.69
CA ILE A 87 7.75 23.65 5.48
C ILE A 87 6.78 24.58 4.74
N THR A 88 7.23 25.79 4.39
CA THR A 88 6.41 26.81 3.74
C THR A 88 7.07 27.37 2.48
N ASP A 89 6.26 27.96 1.61
CA ASP A 89 6.76 28.71 0.45
C ASP A 89 7.56 29.97 0.87
N PRO A 90 8.51 30.43 0.04
CA PRO A 90 9.21 31.69 0.25
C PRO A 90 8.26 32.91 0.25
N PRO A 91 8.67 34.06 0.81
CA PRO A 91 10.02 34.38 1.31
C PRO A 91 10.31 33.91 2.74
N CYS A 92 11.58 33.61 3.03
CA CYS A 92 12.04 33.26 4.37
C CYS A 92 12.36 34.53 5.17
N THR A 93 11.47 34.91 6.07
CA THR A 93 11.58 36.12 6.89
C THR A 93 12.02 35.78 8.31
N ALA A 94 13.32 35.98 8.59
CA ALA A 94 13.87 35.76 9.92
C ALA A 94 13.30 36.73 10.98
N PRO A 95 13.18 36.31 12.26
CA PRO A 95 13.59 35.01 12.78
C PRO A 95 12.57 33.88 12.54
N ASP A 96 11.31 34.22 12.25
CA ASP A 96 10.18 33.29 12.29
C ASP A 96 10.24 32.20 11.20
N ARG A 97 10.68 32.58 10.00
CA ARG A 97 10.87 31.66 8.87
C ARG A 97 12.31 31.69 8.40
N VAL A 98 12.97 30.53 8.47
CA VAL A 98 14.38 30.36 8.07
C VAL A 98 14.49 29.48 6.83
N PRO A 99 15.57 29.61 6.02
CA PRO A 99 15.79 28.71 4.90
C PRO A 99 15.86 27.25 5.35
N ALA A 100 15.23 26.34 4.61
CA ALA A 100 15.39 24.89 4.82
C ALA A 100 16.78 24.40 4.39
N ALA A 101 17.43 25.11 3.47
CA ALA A 101 18.75 24.74 2.97
C ALA A 101 19.81 24.79 4.08
N GLY A 102 20.48 23.66 4.33
CA GLY A 102 21.53 23.55 5.33
C GLY A 102 21.05 23.57 6.79
N LEU A 103 19.75 23.35 7.04
CA LEU A 103 19.14 23.43 8.37
C LEU A 103 19.86 22.56 9.41
N ILE A 104 20.15 21.30 9.10
CA ILE A 104 20.88 20.38 9.99
C ILE A 104 22.22 20.95 10.52
N LEU A 105 22.93 21.75 9.72
CA LEU A 105 24.20 22.37 10.14
C LEU A 105 23.98 23.70 10.88
N ALA A 106 22.98 24.48 10.46
CA ALA A 106 22.72 25.80 11.02
C ALA A 106 21.95 25.77 12.35
N ASP A 107 21.00 24.84 12.48
CA ASP A 107 20.12 24.68 13.64
C ASP A 107 19.70 23.20 13.79
N PRO A 108 20.60 22.32 14.26
CA PRO A 108 20.32 20.89 14.41
C PRO A 108 19.17 20.61 15.38
N VAL A 109 18.88 21.51 16.33
CA VAL A 109 17.75 21.38 17.25
C VAL A 109 16.43 21.58 16.51
N LEU A 110 16.35 22.60 15.64
CA LEU A 110 15.17 22.80 14.79
C LEU A 110 14.98 21.66 13.80
N GLU A 111 16.06 21.12 13.21
CA GLU A 111 15.99 19.93 12.35
C GLU A 111 15.31 18.75 13.08
N GLN A 112 15.76 18.42 14.29
CA GLN A 112 15.16 17.33 15.05
C GLN A 112 13.68 17.57 15.37
N ARG A 113 13.32 18.81 15.76
CA ARG A 113 11.92 19.20 15.99
C ARG A 113 11.07 19.09 14.72
N MET A 114 11.65 19.38 13.56
CA MET A 114 10.97 19.18 12.28
C MET A 114 10.76 17.70 12.01
N ILE A 115 11.75 16.84 12.19
CA ILE A 115 11.57 15.39 12.00
C ILE A 115 10.44 14.87 12.92
N ASP A 116 10.39 15.33 14.17
CA ASP A 116 9.31 14.96 15.11
C ASP A 116 7.93 15.53 14.73
N ALA A 117 7.89 16.65 13.99
CA ALA A 117 6.63 17.27 13.56
C ALA A 117 6.10 16.71 12.24
N LEU A 118 7.01 16.22 11.37
CA LEU A 118 6.70 15.61 10.08
C LEU A 118 6.50 14.09 10.18
N SER A 119 6.62 13.50 11.36
CA SER A 119 6.47 12.06 11.60
C SER A 119 5.92 11.78 13.00
N VAL A 120 5.73 10.50 13.33
CA VAL A 120 5.33 10.07 14.68
C VAL A 120 6.51 9.78 15.60
N ARG A 121 7.76 10.00 15.15
CA ARG A 121 8.99 9.66 15.90
C ARG A 121 8.95 10.13 17.35
N GLY A 122 8.75 11.43 17.57
CA GLY A 122 8.73 12.02 18.92
C GLY A 122 7.60 11.46 19.79
N TRP A 123 6.44 11.17 19.19
CA TRP A 123 5.31 10.57 19.90
C TRP A 123 5.61 9.12 20.33
N THR A 124 6.10 8.29 19.41
CA THR A 124 6.42 6.87 19.70
C THR A 124 7.54 6.72 20.72
N GLU A 125 8.53 7.62 20.73
CA GLU A 125 9.63 7.63 21.70
C GLU A 125 9.25 8.30 23.03
N GLY A 126 8.04 8.82 23.18
CA GLY A 126 7.61 9.55 24.39
C GLY A 126 8.39 10.84 24.64
N VAL A 127 8.95 11.44 23.58
CA VAL A 127 9.76 12.66 23.64
C VAL A 127 8.86 13.88 23.42
N GLY A 128 8.86 14.80 24.40
CA GLY A 128 8.05 16.02 24.38
C GLY A 128 6.80 15.93 25.25
N ARG A 129 5.88 16.89 25.12
CA ARG A 129 4.60 16.85 25.84
C ARG A 129 3.60 16.01 25.04
N ASP A 130 2.98 15.03 25.69
CA ASP A 130 1.90 14.22 25.13
C ASP A 130 0.59 15.02 25.04
N THR A 131 0.56 15.99 24.12
CA THR A 131 -0.57 16.91 23.92
C THR A 131 -1.47 16.51 22.76
N ALA A 132 -1.18 15.41 22.07
CA ALA A 132 -1.91 14.96 20.90
C ALA A 132 -1.76 13.43 20.77
N SER A 133 -2.85 12.75 20.41
CA SER A 133 -2.87 11.31 20.15
C SER A 133 -1.99 10.95 18.95
N GLY A 134 -1.63 9.66 18.81
CA GLY A 134 -0.92 9.17 17.62
C GLY A 134 -1.70 9.44 16.34
N HIS A 135 -3.04 9.35 16.40
CA HIS A 135 -3.98 9.79 15.37
C HIS A 135 -3.73 11.24 14.90
N ASP A 136 -3.81 12.21 15.83
CA ASP A 136 -3.66 13.64 15.52
C ASP A 136 -2.24 13.97 15.06
N ARG A 137 -1.24 13.24 15.59
CA ARG A 137 0.15 13.36 15.17
C ARG A 137 0.35 12.91 13.74
N MET A 138 -0.21 11.76 13.38
CA MET A 138 -0.15 11.20 12.04
C MET A 138 -0.83 12.16 11.05
N PHE A 139 -2.14 12.38 11.16
CA PHE A 139 -2.88 13.18 10.18
C PHE A 139 -2.44 14.64 10.13
N GLY A 140 -1.97 15.19 11.26
CA GLY A 140 -1.41 16.54 11.32
C GLY A 140 -0.07 16.70 10.59
N ALA A 141 0.69 15.63 10.35
CA ALA A 141 2.01 15.70 9.72
C ALA A 141 1.91 16.15 8.25
N PHE A 142 0.93 15.66 7.50
CA PHE A 142 0.78 15.97 6.06
C PHE A 142 0.71 17.46 5.75
N ALA A 143 -0.06 18.21 6.54
CA ALA A 143 -0.19 19.66 6.36
C ALA A 143 1.16 20.39 6.52
N ARG A 144 2.10 19.81 7.27
CA ARG A 144 3.40 20.42 7.57
C ARG A 144 4.43 20.22 6.45
N PHE A 145 4.28 19.21 5.60
CA PHE A 145 5.17 18.99 4.44
C PHE A 145 4.49 19.16 3.08
N LEU A 146 3.19 19.47 3.03
CA LEU A 146 2.43 19.63 1.78
C LEU A 146 3.08 20.62 0.79
N ALA A 147 3.69 21.70 1.29
CA ALA A 147 4.34 22.71 0.46
C ALA A 147 5.48 22.14 -0.40
N VAL A 148 6.25 21.17 0.13
CA VAL A 148 7.32 20.49 -0.61
C VAL A 148 6.81 19.29 -1.40
N ALA A 149 5.90 18.48 -0.84
CA ALA A 149 5.38 17.27 -1.49
C ALA A 149 4.83 17.54 -2.90
N ARG A 150 4.05 18.62 -3.05
CA ARG A 150 3.51 19.07 -4.36
C ARG A 150 4.57 19.42 -5.41
N LEU A 151 5.82 19.62 -5.01
CA LEU A 151 6.93 20.03 -5.91
C LEU A 151 7.84 18.86 -6.29
N VAL A 152 7.65 17.69 -5.68
CA VAL A 152 8.58 16.55 -5.78
C VAL A 152 7.93 15.18 -6.02
N PRO A 153 6.78 15.05 -6.73
CA PRO A 153 6.10 13.75 -6.86
C PRO A 153 7.01 12.65 -7.44
N GLY A 154 7.86 12.97 -8.42
CA GLY A 154 8.82 12.01 -8.96
C GLY A 154 9.93 11.63 -7.98
N SER A 155 10.38 12.55 -7.11
CA SER A 155 11.35 12.22 -6.07
C SER A 155 10.72 11.37 -4.96
N SER A 156 9.45 11.62 -4.61
CA SER A 156 8.69 10.77 -3.69
C SER A 156 8.60 9.33 -4.23
N VAL A 157 8.13 9.13 -5.46
CA VAL A 157 8.06 7.79 -6.09
C VAL A 157 9.44 7.13 -6.16
N ALA A 158 10.50 7.88 -6.44
CA ALA A 158 11.86 7.33 -6.41
C ALA A 158 12.24 6.84 -5.00
N GLU A 159 11.93 7.62 -3.96
CA GLU A 159 12.27 7.29 -2.58
C GLU A 159 11.54 6.05 -2.08
N VAL A 160 10.23 5.94 -2.31
CA VAL A 160 9.46 4.74 -1.95
C VAL A 160 10.05 3.49 -2.60
N ARG A 161 10.47 3.59 -3.87
CA ARG A 161 11.12 2.48 -4.58
C ARG A 161 12.49 2.12 -4.00
N ARG A 162 13.25 3.07 -3.44
CA ARG A 162 14.51 2.77 -2.74
C ARG A 162 14.24 1.95 -1.49
N VAL A 163 13.31 2.39 -0.66
CA VAL A 163 12.95 1.71 0.60
C VAL A 163 12.41 0.32 0.31
N ALA A 164 11.49 0.19 -0.65
CA ALA A 164 10.96 -1.09 -1.11
C ALA A 164 12.06 -2.06 -1.58
N ALA A 165 13.05 -1.57 -2.35
CA ALA A 165 14.17 -2.39 -2.79
C ALA A 165 15.04 -2.86 -1.62
N LEU A 166 15.29 -1.99 -0.63
CA LEU A 166 16.00 -2.35 0.59
C LEU A 166 15.26 -3.43 1.39
N ASP A 167 13.94 -3.51 1.28
CA ASP A 167 13.09 -4.51 1.94
C ASP A 167 12.75 -5.73 1.06
N HIS A 168 13.35 -5.86 -0.12
CA HIS A 168 13.08 -6.94 -1.07
C HIS A 168 11.59 -7.04 -1.48
N VAL A 169 10.90 -5.91 -1.49
CA VAL A 169 9.60 -5.71 -2.13
C VAL A 169 9.85 -5.46 -3.62
N SER A 170 9.12 -6.18 -4.47
CA SER A 170 9.30 -6.14 -5.94
C SER A 170 8.24 -5.34 -6.68
N TYR A 171 7.11 -5.07 -6.03
CA TYR A 171 5.97 -4.40 -6.64
C TYR A 171 5.26 -3.48 -5.64
N LEU A 172 4.79 -2.33 -6.11
CA LEU A 172 4.08 -1.33 -5.32
C LEU A 172 2.78 -0.91 -6.02
N GLU A 173 1.69 -0.78 -5.26
CA GLU A 173 0.50 -0.03 -5.69
C GLU A 173 0.39 1.25 -4.87
N LEU A 174 0.72 2.37 -5.53
CA LEU A 174 0.97 3.65 -4.91
C LEU A 174 -0.28 4.53 -4.98
N MET A 175 -0.83 4.93 -3.83
CA MET A 175 -1.94 5.87 -3.76
C MET A 175 -1.44 7.26 -4.14
N TYR A 176 -1.84 7.72 -5.32
CA TYR A 176 -1.36 8.96 -5.91
C TYR A 176 -2.39 9.56 -6.86
N ASN A 177 -2.55 10.89 -6.78
CA ASN A 177 -3.31 11.66 -7.73
C ASN A 177 -2.40 12.69 -8.42
N PRO A 178 -2.52 12.87 -9.74
CA PRO A 178 -2.05 14.06 -10.41
C PRO A 178 -2.59 15.32 -9.73
N LEU A 179 -1.74 16.32 -9.53
CA LEU A 179 -2.09 17.56 -8.83
C LEU A 179 -3.26 18.29 -9.48
N GLY A 180 -3.38 18.21 -10.80
CA GLY A 180 -4.50 18.76 -11.56
C GLY A 180 -5.86 18.20 -11.12
N ILE A 181 -5.94 16.90 -10.78
CA ILE A 181 -7.19 16.26 -10.32
C ILE A 181 -7.56 16.76 -8.91
N ASN A 182 -6.59 16.80 -7.98
CA ASN A 182 -6.82 17.32 -6.63
C ASN A 182 -7.25 18.80 -6.67
N ARG A 183 -6.58 19.62 -7.49
CA ARG A 183 -6.97 21.02 -7.69
C ARG A 183 -8.37 21.16 -8.28
N PHE A 184 -8.69 20.36 -9.30
CA PHE A 184 -10.03 20.33 -9.88
C PHE A 184 -11.08 20.01 -8.81
N ALA A 185 -10.89 18.97 -8.01
CA ALA A 185 -11.81 18.59 -6.94
C ALA A 185 -12.04 19.72 -5.92
N LEU A 186 -10.98 20.39 -5.47
CA LEU A 186 -11.07 21.47 -4.47
C LEU A 186 -11.76 22.73 -5.01
N THR A 187 -11.58 23.03 -6.29
CA THR A 187 -12.10 24.26 -6.93
C THR A 187 -13.44 24.06 -7.64
N THR A 188 -13.81 22.84 -7.99
CA THR A 188 -15.05 22.55 -8.72
C THR A 188 -16.26 22.82 -7.84
N ARG A 189 -17.37 23.21 -8.47
CA ARG A 189 -18.68 23.45 -7.84
C ARG A 189 -19.78 22.91 -8.74
N ASP A 190 -20.83 22.34 -8.14
CA ASP A 190 -22.03 21.89 -8.84
C ASP A 190 -23.28 22.44 -8.18
N ALA A 191 -23.81 23.55 -8.71
CA ALA A 191 -25.03 24.16 -8.18
C ALA A 191 -26.29 23.30 -8.43
N ALA A 192 -26.23 22.35 -9.38
CA ALA A 192 -27.32 21.44 -9.71
C ALA A 192 -27.13 20.05 -9.07
N TRP A 193 -26.27 19.94 -8.04
CA TRP A 193 -26.06 18.69 -7.31
C TRP A 193 -27.36 18.19 -6.67
N ASN A 194 -27.63 16.90 -6.86
CA ASN A 194 -28.69 16.16 -6.20
C ASN A 194 -28.16 14.73 -6.00
N ASP A 195 -28.14 14.27 -4.75
CA ASP A 195 -27.59 12.97 -4.36
C ASP A 195 -28.42 11.77 -4.84
N THR A 196 -29.63 12.03 -5.36
CA THR A 196 -30.48 11.05 -6.05
C THR A 196 -30.32 11.07 -7.57
N ASP A 197 -29.67 12.08 -8.16
CA ASP A 197 -29.44 12.25 -9.60
C ASP A 197 -27.94 12.20 -9.95
N LEU A 198 -27.31 11.05 -9.66
CA LEU A 198 -25.91 10.81 -10.02
C LEU A 198 -25.70 10.79 -11.55
N GLU A 199 -26.73 10.40 -12.31
CA GLU A 199 -26.68 10.41 -13.78
C GLU A 199 -26.54 11.83 -14.33
N GLY A 200 -27.41 12.75 -13.89
CA GLY A 200 -27.33 14.16 -14.27
C GLY A 200 -26.02 14.80 -13.80
N ALA A 201 -25.54 14.47 -12.60
CA ALA A 201 -24.23 14.92 -12.12
C ALA A 201 -23.08 14.43 -13.02
N PHE A 202 -23.10 13.18 -13.44
CA PHE A 202 -22.10 12.61 -14.33
C PHE A 202 -22.15 13.22 -15.73
N ALA A 203 -23.34 13.37 -16.31
CA ALA A 203 -23.54 13.98 -17.62
C ALA A 203 -22.98 15.42 -17.69
N ARG A 204 -23.10 16.20 -16.59
CA ARG A 204 -22.51 17.55 -16.51
C ARG A 204 -20.98 17.54 -16.44
N LEU A 205 -20.37 16.48 -15.91
CA LEU A 205 -18.92 16.33 -15.84
C LEU A 205 -18.31 15.80 -17.15
N GLN A 206 -19.01 14.93 -17.87
CA GLN A 206 -18.49 14.23 -19.05
C GLN A 206 -17.76 15.12 -20.06
N PRO A 207 -18.25 16.32 -20.43
CA PRO A 207 -17.55 17.19 -21.38
C PRO A 207 -16.17 17.66 -20.92
N LEU A 208 -15.89 17.63 -19.62
CA LEU A 208 -14.62 18.05 -19.02
C LEU A 208 -13.58 16.93 -18.97
N LEU A 209 -14.01 15.66 -19.05
CA LEU A 209 -13.13 14.50 -18.87
C LEU A 209 -11.93 14.48 -19.85
N PRO A 210 -12.08 14.73 -21.17
CA PRO A 210 -10.97 14.60 -22.09
C PRO A 210 -9.74 15.47 -21.73
N GLU A 211 -9.94 16.73 -21.36
CA GLU A 211 -8.82 17.62 -20.97
C GLU A 211 -8.26 17.25 -19.60
N LEU A 212 -9.12 16.90 -18.63
CA LEU A 212 -8.67 16.46 -17.30
C LEU A 212 -7.79 15.21 -17.41
N LEU A 213 -8.18 14.24 -18.23
CA LEU A 213 -7.41 13.03 -18.49
C LEU A 213 -6.11 13.33 -19.24
N ALA A 214 -6.13 14.22 -20.23
CA ALA A 214 -4.93 14.62 -20.95
C ALA A 214 -3.91 15.31 -20.02
N SER A 215 -4.36 16.19 -19.12
CA SER A 215 -3.50 16.82 -18.11
C SER A 215 -2.94 15.79 -17.13
N ALA A 216 -3.81 14.93 -16.58
CA ALA A 216 -3.42 13.88 -15.64
C ALA A 216 -2.34 12.95 -16.21
N ARG A 217 -2.44 12.58 -17.49
CA ARG A 217 -1.43 11.77 -18.18
C ARG A 217 -0.09 12.49 -18.30
N ARG A 218 -0.09 13.76 -18.72
CA ARG A 218 1.14 14.57 -18.83
C ARG A 218 1.84 14.71 -17.47
N GLU A 219 1.09 14.94 -16.40
CA GLU A 219 1.62 15.02 -15.04
C GLU A 219 2.19 13.68 -14.57
N THR A 220 1.52 12.57 -14.90
CA THR A 220 2.01 11.22 -14.59
C THR A 220 3.27 10.89 -15.39
N ASP A 221 3.34 11.24 -16.68
CA ASP A 221 4.53 11.08 -17.51
C ASP A 221 5.74 11.82 -16.93
N ALA A 222 5.53 13.07 -16.49
CA ALA A 222 6.55 13.87 -15.84
C ALA A 222 7.00 13.26 -14.50
N THR A 223 6.06 12.72 -13.72
CA THR A 223 6.34 12.05 -12.44
C THR A 223 7.19 10.81 -12.66
N ASP A 224 6.79 9.92 -13.58
CA ASP A 224 7.53 8.69 -13.90
C ASP A 224 8.93 8.99 -14.46
N ALA A 225 9.03 9.98 -15.36
CA ALA A 225 10.31 10.41 -15.93
C ALA A 225 11.25 10.95 -14.84
N ALA A 226 10.74 11.78 -13.94
CA ALA A 226 11.51 12.33 -12.82
C ALA A 226 11.93 11.23 -11.83
N ALA A 227 11.07 10.26 -11.53
CA ALA A 227 11.40 9.14 -10.65
C ALA A 227 12.53 8.26 -11.25
N ARG A 228 12.42 7.93 -12.54
CA ARG A 228 13.46 7.18 -13.27
C ARG A 228 14.79 7.93 -13.34
N ALA A 229 14.73 9.25 -13.53
CA ALA A 229 15.92 10.10 -13.55
C ALA A 229 16.58 10.16 -12.17
N ALA A 230 15.79 10.33 -11.10
CA ALA A 230 16.27 10.39 -9.73
C ALA A 230 16.99 9.10 -9.28
N LEU A 231 16.58 7.94 -9.80
CA LEU A 231 17.20 6.64 -9.56
C LEU A 231 18.30 6.26 -10.58
N GLY A 232 18.58 7.14 -11.55
CA GLY A 232 19.57 6.87 -12.60
C GLY A 232 19.24 5.66 -13.48
N CYS A 233 17.96 5.30 -13.66
CA CYS A 233 17.58 4.01 -14.27
C CYS A 233 18.01 3.80 -15.73
N ALA A 234 18.41 4.85 -16.44
CA ALA A 234 18.93 4.78 -17.80
C ALA A 234 20.45 5.00 -17.88
N THR A 235 21.16 4.93 -16.75
CA THR A 235 22.59 5.21 -16.64
C THR A 235 23.37 3.97 -16.20
N GLY A 236 24.71 4.04 -16.25
CA GLY A 236 25.58 2.98 -15.71
C GLY A 236 25.57 2.87 -14.18
N SER A 237 24.88 3.76 -13.47
CA SER A 237 24.76 3.80 -12.01
C SER A 237 23.31 3.65 -11.55
N ALA A 238 22.52 2.81 -12.22
CA ALA A 238 21.13 2.56 -11.87
C ALA A 238 21.01 1.99 -10.44
N GLU A 239 20.18 2.62 -9.62
CA GLU A 239 19.91 2.17 -8.26
C GLU A 239 19.01 0.92 -8.23
N ALA A 240 19.07 0.12 -7.15
CA ALA A 240 18.25 -1.09 -6.99
C ALA A 240 16.74 -0.80 -7.09
N GLY A 241 16.30 0.39 -6.68
CA GLY A 241 14.91 0.85 -6.82
C GLY A 241 14.39 0.82 -8.25
N CYS A 242 15.27 0.87 -9.26
CA CYS A 242 14.87 0.76 -10.67
C CYS A 242 14.22 -0.59 -11.02
N ALA A 243 14.53 -1.65 -10.28
CA ALA A 243 13.95 -2.98 -10.47
C ALA A 243 12.57 -3.16 -9.80
N VAL A 244 12.21 -2.30 -8.85
CA VAL A 244 10.90 -2.32 -8.19
C VAL A 244 9.87 -1.78 -9.18
N GLN A 245 8.93 -2.63 -9.57
CA GLN A 245 7.81 -2.25 -10.42
C GLN A 245 6.75 -1.52 -9.59
N TYR A 246 5.98 -0.62 -10.22
CA TYR A 246 4.90 0.06 -9.51
C TYR A 246 3.73 0.41 -10.43
N ARG A 247 2.56 0.58 -9.84
CA ARG A 247 1.35 1.15 -10.44
C ARG A 247 0.73 2.15 -9.47
N TYR A 248 -0.23 2.93 -9.95
CA TYR A 248 -0.94 3.91 -9.16
C TYR A 248 -2.35 3.45 -8.83
N ILE A 249 -2.82 3.85 -7.66
CA ILE A 249 -4.23 3.82 -7.26
C ILE A 249 -4.66 5.28 -7.09
N GLY A 250 -5.66 5.70 -7.86
CA GLY A 250 -6.24 7.04 -7.68
C GLY A 250 -7.06 7.10 -6.40
N TYR A 251 -7.09 8.22 -5.68
CA TYR A 251 -7.83 8.31 -4.42
C TYR A 251 -8.86 9.46 -4.38
N GLY A 252 -10.06 9.18 -3.88
CA GLY A 252 -11.03 10.21 -3.51
C GLY A 252 -10.79 10.71 -2.09
N LEU A 253 -11.00 12.02 -1.88
CA LEU A 253 -10.89 12.67 -0.56
C LEU A 253 -12.25 12.64 0.14
N ARG A 254 -12.44 11.73 1.11
CA ARG A 254 -13.76 11.48 1.72
C ARG A 254 -14.32 12.65 2.53
N LEU A 255 -13.49 13.64 2.87
CA LEU A 255 -13.92 14.86 3.58
C LEU A 255 -14.40 15.97 2.64
N LEU A 256 -14.32 15.78 1.32
CA LEU A 256 -14.86 16.74 0.38
C LEU A 256 -16.40 16.74 0.43
N PRO A 257 -17.03 17.92 0.28
CA PRO A 257 -18.46 18.02 -0.04
C PRO A 257 -18.90 17.02 -1.13
N PRO A 258 -20.08 16.40 -1.02
CA PRO A 258 -20.56 15.37 -1.95
C PRO A 258 -20.38 15.67 -3.45
N PRO A 259 -20.73 16.85 -3.99
CA PRO A 259 -20.52 17.13 -5.40
C PRO A 259 -19.05 17.14 -5.83
N GLN A 260 -18.15 17.53 -4.92
CA GLN A 260 -16.71 17.55 -5.19
C GLN A 260 -16.12 16.15 -5.14
N LEU A 261 -16.50 15.36 -4.12
CA LEU A 261 -16.11 13.96 -4.00
C LEU A 261 -16.58 13.16 -5.23
N PHE A 262 -17.85 13.27 -5.61
CA PHE A 262 -18.39 12.57 -6.77
C PHE A 262 -17.62 12.91 -8.05
N ARG A 263 -17.35 14.19 -8.29
CA ARG A 263 -16.61 14.64 -9.48
C ARG A 263 -15.17 14.16 -9.46
N GLN A 264 -14.51 14.16 -8.30
CA GLN A 264 -13.16 13.63 -8.17
C GLN A 264 -13.14 12.13 -8.49
N LEU A 265 -14.01 11.34 -7.85
CA LEU A 265 -14.13 9.91 -8.10
C LEU A 265 -14.42 9.63 -9.58
N ALA A 266 -15.34 10.36 -10.20
CA ALA A 266 -15.67 10.16 -11.61
C ALA A 266 -14.47 10.40 -12.54
N VAL A 267 -13.63 11.40 -12.27
CA VAL A 267 -12.38 11.63 -13.02
C VAL A 267 -11.37 10.50 -12.77
N LEU A 268 -11.27 10.00 -11.53
CA LEU A 268 -10.33 8.93 -11.17
C LEU A 268 -10.71 7.58 -11.78
N PHE A 269 -12.00 7.22 -11.77
CA PHE A 269 -12.50 6.04 -12.48
C PHE A 269 -12.25 6.17 -13.98
N ALA A 270 -12.50 7.35 -14.57
CA ALA A 270 -12.19 7.60 -15.99
C ALA A 270 -10.69 7.48 -16.29
N LEU A 271 -9.82 7.91 -15.35
CA LEU A 271 -8.37 7.81 -15.48
C LEU A 271 -7.90 6.35 -15.42
N ALA A 272 -8.36 5.59 -14.42
CA ALA A 272 -8.01 4.18 -14.25
C ALA A 272 -8.50 3.30 -15.42
N ASP A 273 -9.65 3.62 -16.03
CA ASP A 273 -10.12 2.90 -17.22
C ASP A 273 -9.27 3.23 -18.46
N ALA A 274 -8.71 4.44 -18.53
CA ALA A 274 -8.07 4.96 -19.74
C ALA A 274 -6.54 4.85 -19.74
N ASP A 275 -5.88 4.90 -18.57
CA ASP A 275 -4.43 4.84 -18.41
C ASP A 275 -4.02 3.59 -17.60
N PRO A 276 -3.33 2.60 -18.20
CA PRO A 276 -2.99 1.33 -17.55
C PRO A 276 -1.97 1.44 -16.41
N ARG A 277 -1.42 2.64 -16.16
CA ARG A 277 -0.62 2.91 -14.96
C ARG A 277 -1.48 3.02 -13.71
N TYR A 278 -2.75 3.43 -13.85
CA TYR A 278 -3.71 3.51 -12.75
C TYR A 278 -4.55 2.24 -12.73
N VAL A 279 -4.30 1.38 -11.73
CA VAL A 279 -4.90 0.04 -11.68
C VAL A 279 -6.14 -0.04 -10.81
N GLY A 280 -6.44 0.99 -10.03
CA GLY A 280 -7.65 1.03 -9.21
C GLY A 280 -7.94 2.40 -8.62
N VAL A 281 -9.01 2.46 -7.83
CA VAL A 281 -9.43 3.65 -7.08
C VAL A 281 -9.58 3.31 -5.59
N ASN A 282 -9.29 4.27 -4.73
CA ASN A 282 -9.44 4.24 -3.26
C ASN A 282 -10.16 5.49 -2.72
N LEU A 283 -10.48 5.50 -1.43
CA LEU A 283 -10.95 6.62 -0.63
C LEU A 283 -10.01 6.79 0.55
N VAL A 284 -9.45 7.99 0.77
CA VAL A 284 -8.49 8.28 1.84
C VAL A 284 -9.02 9.38 2.77
N GLN A 285 -8.19 9.81 3.75
CA GLN A 285 -8.50 10.71 4.87
C GLN A 285 -9.22 10.02 6.04
N PRO A 286 -9.21 10.60 7.26
CA PRO A 286 -9.75 9.97 8.46
C PRO A 286 -11.20 9.48 8.27
N GLU A 287 -11.43 8.21 8.58
CA GLU A 287 -12.75 7.58 8.50
C GLU A 287 -13.66 7.97 9.67
N ASP A 288 -13.06 8.31 10.81
CA ASP A 288 -13.73 8.73 12.04
C ASP A 288 -14.23 10.19 12.00
N ASP A 289 -13.82 10.97 10.99
CA ASP A 289 -14.30 12.35 10.83
C ASP A 289 -15.83 12.36 10.69
N PRO A 290 -16.56 13.25 11.39
CA PRO A 290 -18.01 13.32 11.31
C PRO A 290 -18.57 13.47 9.89
N VAL A 291 -17.84 14.13 8.98
CA VAL A 291 -18.19 14.24 7.57
C VAL A 291 -18.14 12.86 6.90
N ALA A 292 -17.06 12.11 7.12
CA ALA A 292 -16.88 10.77 6.57
C ALA A 292 -17.97 9.82 7.06
N ILE A 293 -18.20 9.75 8.38
CA ILE A 293 -19.25 8.91 9.00
C ILE A 293 -20.63 9.25 8.42
N THR A 294 -20.98 10.54 8.40
CA THR A 294 -22.31 10.97 7.95
C THR A 294 -22.54 10.67 6.46
N GLN A 295 -21.49 10.75 5.64
CA GLN A 295 -21.58 10.62 4.19
C GLN A 295 -21.24 9.23 3.66
N TYR A 296 -20.83 8.28 4.51
CA TYR A 296 -20.30 6.99 4.10
C TYR A 296 -21.23 6.24 3.13
N ARG A 297 -22.51 6.12 3.46
CA ARG A 297 -23.54 5.50 2.60
C ARG A 297 -23.67 6.18 1.24
N LEU A 298 -23.57 7.52 1.20
CA LEU A 298 -23.61 8.25 -0.07
C LEU A 298 -22.34 8.01 -0.88
N ALA A 299 -21.16 7.99 -0.25
CA ALA A 299 -19.90 7.66 -0.91
C ALA A 299 -19.95 6.25 -1.53
N MET A 300 -20.50 5.26 -0.81
CA MET A 300 -20.71 3.90 -1.33
C MET A 300 -21.64 3.88 -2.55
N ARG A 301 -22.76 4.62 -2.53
CA ARG A 301 -23.63 4.80 -3.71
C ARG A 301 -22.90 5.44 -4.89
N MET A 302 -22.08 6.46 -4.65
CA MET A 302 -21.31 7.13 -5.70
C MET A 302 -20.33 6.18 -6.38
N VAL A 303 -19.54 5.41 -5.60
CA VAL A 303 -18.59 4.45 -6.17
C VAL A 303 -19.32 3.29 -6.85
N ALA A 304 -20.46 2.84 -6.31
CA ALA A 304 -21.29 1.81 -6.94
C ALA A 304 -21.78 2.26 -8.32
N PHE A 305 -22.28 3.50 -8.40
CA PHE A 305 -22.67 4.12 -9.67
C PHE A 305 -21.50 4.13 -10.65
N LEU A 306 -20.34 4.66 -10.26
CA LEU A 306 -19.17 4.76 -11.14
C LEU A 306 -18.62 3.40 -11.57
N ALA A 307 -18.65 2.40 -10.69
CA ALA A 307 -18.24 1.03 -11.01
C ALA A 307 -19.10 0.40 -12.13
N THR A 308 -20.38 0.78 -12.25
CA THR A 308 -21.21 0.33 -13.39
C THR A 308 -20.82 0.99 -14.72
N ARG A 309 -20.23 2.19 -14.68
CA ARG A 309 -19.81 2.95 -15.86
C ARG A 309 -18.40 2.54 -16.30
N TYR A 310 -17.57 2.13 -15.33
CA TYR A 310 -16.18 1.72 -15.53
C TYR A 310 -15.94 0.32 -14.96
N PRO A 311 -16.53 -0.73 -15.57
CA PRO A 311 -16.56 -2.09 -15.00
C PRO A 311 -15.18 -2.76 -14.89
N LYS A 312 -14.16 -2.22 -15.57
CA LYS A 312 -12.78 -2.73 -15.54
C LYS A 312 -11.93 -2.13 -14.41
N VAL A 313 -12.39 -1.04 -13.79
CA VAL A 313 -11.62 -0.34 -12.77
C VAL A 313 -11.71 -1.10 -11.46
N HIS A 314 -10.56 -1.45 -10.89
CA HIS A 314 -10.49 -2.14 -9.61
C HIS A 314 -10.71 -1.19 -8.43
N ARG A 315 -11.12 -1.76 -7.29
CA ARG A 315 -11.56 -1.01 -6.11
C ARG A 315 -10.91 -1.57 -4.86
N SER A 316 -10.09 -0.75 -4.20
CA SER A 316 -9.61 -0.99 -2.84
C SER A 316 -10.12 0.15 -1.98
N TRP A 317 -10.78 -0.09 -0.85
CA TRP A 317 -11.34 0.98 -0.01
C TRP A 317 -10.71 0.92 1.38
N HIS A 318 -10.19 2.04 1.90
CA HIS A 318 -10.08 2.17 3.36
C HIS A 318 -11.49 2.10 3.93
N ALA A 319 -11.74 1.09 4.73
CA ALA A 319 -13.03 0.84 5.35
C ALA A 319 -12.81 0.10 6.67
N GLY A 320 -13.54 0.52 7.69
CA GLY A 320 -13.38 -0.04 9.02
C GLY A 320 -12.04 0.30 9.66
N GLU A 321 -11.40 1.40 9.23
CA GLU A 321 -10.25 2.01 9.92
C GLU A 321 -10.74 2.78 11.15
N LEU A 322 -11.46 2.06 12.03
CA LEU A 322 -12.16 2.57 13.19
C LEU A 322 -11.87 1.68 14.40
N ALA A 323 -12.15 2.21 15.59
CA ALA A 323 -12.01 1.48 16.84
C ALA A 323 -13.01 1.97 17.89
N LEU A 324 -13.37 1.07 18.82
CA LEU A 324 -14.19 1.42 19.98
C LEU A 324 -13.48 2.49 20.82
N GLY A 325 -14.18 3.59 21.12
CA GLY A 325 -13.65 4.73 21.87
C GLY A 325 -13.16 5.88 20.99
N LEU A 326 -12.85 5.63 19.71
CA LEU A 326 -12.62 6.67 18.71
C LEU A 326 -13.95 7.22 18.16
N VAL A 327 -14.89 6.31 17.88
CA VAL A 327 -16.22 6.63 17.34
C VAL A 327 -17.34 5.99 18.19
N PRO A 328 -18.57 6.50 18.11
CA PRO A 328 -19.71 5.85 18.77
C PRO A 328 -20.01 4.47 18.14
N PRO A 329 -20.60 3.51 18.89
CA PRO A 329 -20.82 2.15 18.41
C PRO A 329 -21.57 2.03 17.09
N GLU A 330 -22.48 2.96 16.80
CA GLU A 330 -23.26 2.98 15.55
C GLU A 330 -22.39 3.17 14.30
N ALA A 331 -21.24 3.83 14.43
CA ALA A 331 -20.30 4.03 13.32
C ALA A 331 -19.47 2.77 13.01
N LEU A 332 -19.36 1.83 13.95
CA LEU A 332 -18.65 0.56 13.78
C LEU A 332 -19.52 -0.54 13.14
N ALA A 333 -20.77 -0.21 12.82
CA ALA A 333 -21.81 -1.22 12.64
C ALA A 333 -21.77 -1.95 11.29
N ASP A 334 -21.31 -1.30 10.22
CA ASP A 334 -21.48 -1.82 8.85
C ASP A 334 -20.55 -1.23 7.77
N HIS A 335 -19.45 -0.51 8.10
CA HIS A 335 -18.62 0.14 7.08
C HIS A 335 -17.91 -0.84 6.14
N ILE A 336 -17.37 -1.95 6.65
CA ILE A 336 -16.74 -3.00 5.83
C ILE A 336 -17.82 -3.74 5.03
N ALA A 337 -18.95 -4.08 5.64
CA ALA A 337 -20.10 -4.70 4.99
C ALA A 337 -20.61 -3.85 3.81
N GLN A 338 -20.71 -2.54 4.00
CA GLN A 338 -21.10 -1.60 2.96
C GLN A 338 -20.04 -1.48 1.85
N ALA A 339 -18.74 -1.42 2.20
CA ALA A 339 -17.63 -1.37 1.24
C ALA A 339 -17.57 -2.62 0.36
N VAL A 340 -17.69 -3.81 0.96
CA VAL A 340 -17.76 -5.09 0.25
C VAL A 340 -19.08 -5.21 -0.53
N GLY A 341 -20.15 -4.70 0.07
CA GLY A 341 -21.52 -4.74 -0.42
C GLY A 341 -21.78 -3.85 -1.62
N GLU A 342 -22.11 -2.61 -1.31
CA GLU A 342 -22.46 -1.57 -2.27
C GLU A 342 -21.21 -1.02 -2.94
N GLY A 343 -20.13 -0.84 -2.17
CA GLY A 343 -18.83 -0.36 -2.68
C GLY A 343 -18.12 -1.34 -3.61
N ARG A 344 -18.54 -2.62 -3.65
CA ARG A 344 -17.95 -3.68 -4.48
C ARG A 344 -16.43 -3.77 -4.33
N ALA A 345 -15.94 -3.65 -3.11
CA ALA A 345 -14.53 -3.77 -2.78
C ALA A 345 -13.95 -5.09 -3.29
N GLU A 346 -12.78 -5.04 -3.89
CA GLU A 346 -11.93 -6.22 -4.13
C GLU A 346 -10.84 -6.33 -3.05
N ARG A 347 -10.49 -5.21 -2.42
CA ARG A 347 -9.64 -5.15 -1.24
C ARG A 347 -10.16 -4.13 -0.22
N ILE A 348 -9.90 -4.38 1.06
CA ILE A 348 -10.22 -3.50 2.18
C ILE A 348 -8.91 -3.07 2.84
N GLY A 349 -8.66 -1.77 2.91
CA GLY A 349 -7.58 -1.20 3.69
C GLY A 349 -7.92 -1.20 5.17
N HIS A 350 -6.98 -1.61 6.02
CA HIS A 350 -7.10 -1.71 7.48
C HIS A 350 -8.08 -2.78 7.97
N GLY A 351 -9.40 -2.56 7.83
CA GLY A 351 -10.44 -3.49 8.31
C GLY A 351 -10.37 -3.79 9.81
N THR A 352 -10.02 -2.81 10.65
CA THR A 352 -9.76 -3.02 12.07
C THR A 352 -11.01 -3.24 12.91
N ASP A 353 -12.15 -2.72 12.47
CA ASP A 353 -13.40 -2.75 13.25
C ASP A 353 -14.31 -3.96 12.96
N ILE A 354 -13.91 -4.91 12.11
CA ILE A 354 -14.78 -6.01 11.65
C ILE A 354 -15.45 -6.80 12.77
N ALA A 355 -14.82 -6.90 13.94
CA ALA A 355 -15.38 -7.60 15.10
C ALA A 355 -16.59 -6.88 15.74
N TYR A 356 -16.80 -5.61 15.41
CA TYR A 356 -17.87 -4.76 15.94
C TYR A 356 -19.05 -4.63 14.96
N GLU A 357 -18.92 -5.10 13.72
CA GLU A 357 -20.03 -5.05 12.77
C GLU A 357 -21.23 -5.87 13.24
N THR A 358 -22.42 -5.38 12.93
CA THR A 358 -23.70 -5.98 13.36
C THR A 358 -23.84 -7.44 12.90
N ASP A 359 -23.35 -7.75 11.69
CA ASP A 359 -23.29 -9.13 11.16
C ASP A 359 -21.88 -9.45 10.64
N ALA A 360 -20.88 -9.25 11.51
CA ALA A 360 -19.49 -9.56 11.25
C ALA A 360 -19.29 -10.97 10.64
N THR A 361 -20.06 -11.95 11.10
CA THR A 361 -19.98 -13.33 10.60
C THR A 361 -20.38 -13.45 9.13
N ALA A 362 -21.45 -12.79 8.70
CA ALA A 362 -21.85 -12.78 7.29
C ALA A 362 -20.89 -11.97 6.43
N THR A 363 -20.38 -10.83 6.94
CA THR A 363 -19.36 -10.04 6.25
C THR A 363 -18.10 -10.86 6.01
N LEU A 364 -17.55 -11.53 7.03
CA LEU A 364 -16.38 -12.40 6.93
C LEU A 364 -16.62 -13.56 5.95
N ALA A 365 -17.77 -14.23 6.04
CA ALA A 365 -18.11 -15.33 5.12
C ALA A 365 -18.22 -14.86 3.67
N ARG A 366 -18.73 -13.64 3.45
CA ARG A 366 -18.77 -13.00 2.13
C ARG A 366 -17.38 -12.68 1.61
N MET A 367 -16.53 -12.04 2.42
CA MET A 367 -15.16 -11.69 2.04
C MET A 367 -14.34 -12.94 1.67
N ALA A 368 -14.47 -14.02 2.45
CA ALA A 368 -13.78 -15.27 2.17
C ALA A 368 -14.26 -15.91 0.86
N ARG A 369 -15.58 -15.99 0.63
CA ARG A 369 -16.17 -16.55 -0.59
C ARG A 369 -15.81 -15.75 -1.84
N ASP A 370 -15.86 -14.43 -1.75
CA ASP A 370 -15.66 -13.53 -2.88
C ASP A 370 -14.18 -13.14 -3.05
N HIS A 371 -13.30 -13.66 -2.20
CA HIS A 371 -11.86 -13.39 -2.18
C HIS A 371 -11.54 -11.89 -2.07
N VAL A 372 -12.19 -11.19 -1.14
CA VAL A 372 -11.88 -9.80 -0.81
C VAL A 372 -10.71 -9.78 0.16
N ASP A 373 -9.58 -9.26 -0.30
CA ASP A 373 -8.34 -9.16 0.50
C ASP A 373 -8.44 -8.06 1.56
N VAL A 374 -7.76 -8.24 2.69
CA VAL A 374 -7.56 -7.18 3.68
C VAL A 374 -6.09 -6.78 3.70
N GLU A 375 -5.82 -5.51 3.41
CA GLU A 375 -4.50 -4.89 3.44
C GLU A 375 -4.19 -4.49 4.91
N ILE A 376 -3.37 -5.27 5.60
CA ILE A 376 -3.14 -5.17 7.04
C ILE A 376 -1.97 -4.21 7.33
N ASN A 377 -2.25 -3.11 8.01
CA ASN A 377 -1.33 -2.00 8.29
C ASN A 377 -0.94 -1.94 9.78
N LEU A 378 -0.23 -2.97 10.28
CA LEU A 378 -0.04 -3.21 11.74
C LEU A 378 0.56 -2.02 12.51
N ALA A 379 1.59 -1.38 11.98
CA ALA A 379 2.19 -0.23 12.66
C ALA A 379 1.24 0.98 12.65
N SER A 380 0.54 1.19 11.53
CA SER A 380 -0.43 2.27 11.39
C SER A 380 -1.58 2.12 12.39
N ASN A 381 -2.18 0.93 12.46
CA ASN A 381 -3.30 0.64 13.36
C ASN A 381 -2.94 0.82 14.84
N ASP A 382 -1.72 0.47 15.25
CA ASP A 382 -1.20 0.72 16.61
C ASP A 382 -1.07 2.23 16.89
N VAL A 383 -0.49 2.98 15.95
CA VAL A 383 -0.24 4.42 16.11
C VAL A 383 -1.55 5.23 16.10
N ILE A 384 -2.42 5.01 15.13
CA ILE A 384 -3.58 5.88 14.90
C ILE A 384 -4.83 5.42 15.66
N LEU A 385 -5.00 4.12 15.90
CA LEU A 385 -6.19 3.57 16.57
C LEU A 385 -5.89 2.99 17.96
N GLY A 386 -4.62 2.79 18.30
CA GLY A 386 -4.22 2.03 19.50
C GLY A 386 -4.51 0.52 19.39
N VAL A 387 -4.93 0.03 18.22
CA VAL A 387 -5.32 -1.37 17.99
C VAL A 387 -4.05 -2.19 17.75
N ARG A 388 -3.70 -3.02 18.73
CA ARG A 388 -2.45 -3.81 18.72
C ARG A 388 -2.62 -5.17 19.38
N GLY A 389 -1.63 -6.04 19.23
CA GLY A 389 -1.63 -7.31 19.96
C GLY A 389 -2.82 -8.19 19.60
N ALA A 390 -3.50 -8.69 20.63
CA ALA A 390 -4.68 -9.55 20.45
C ALA A 390 -5.94 -8.78 20.03
N GLU A 391 -5.97 -7.44 20.14
CA GLU A 391 -7.12 -6.62 19.75
C GLU A 391 -7.24 -6.46 18.24
N HIS A 392 -6.14 -6.66 17.51
CA HIS A 392 -6.12 -6.53 16.05
C HIS A 392 -6.78 -7.75 15.35
N PRO A 393 -7.69 -7.56 14.38
CA PRO A 393 -8.51 -8.64 13.80
C PRO A 393 -7.79 -9.53 12.78
N LEU A 394 -6.49 -9.35 12.55
CA LEU A 394 -5.70 -10.19 11.64
C LEU A 394 -5.94 -11.69 11.83
N ARG A 395 -5.93 -12.17 13.09
CA ARG A 395 -6.15 -13.59 13.39
C ARG A 395 -7.60 -14.03 13.12
N LEU A 396 -8.57 -13.12 13.27
CA LEU A 396 -9.97 -13.37 12.94
C LEU A 396 -10.15 -13.54 11.43
N TYR A 397 -9.57 -12.67 10.61
CA TYR A 397 -9.59 -12.81 9.15
C TYR A 397 -8.97 -14.12 8.68
N LEU A 398 -7.77 -14.45 9.17
CA LEU A 398 -7.10 -15.71 8.86
C LEU A 398 -7.93 -16.93 9.24
N ALA A 399 -8.58 -16.92 10.42
CA ALA A 399 -9.44 -18.00 10.87
C ALA A 399 -10.71 -18.14 10.04
N ALA A 400 -11.24 -17.04 9.52
CA ALA A 400 -12.40 -17.01 8.63
C ALA A 400 -12.08 -17.39 7.17
N GLY A 401 -10.80 -17.61 6.83
CA GLY A 401 -10.36 -17.89 5.47
C GLY A 401 -10.42 -16.66 4.54
N VAL A 402 -10.48 -15.46 5.10
CA VAL A 402 -10.39 -14.21 4.36
C VAL A 402 -8.93 -14.00 3.95
N PRO A 403 -8.64 -13.71 2.67
CA PRO A 403 -7.28 -13.40 2.25
C PRO A 403 -6.79 -12.11 2.91
N VAL A 404 -5.52 -12.09 3.29
CA VAL A 404 -4.89 -10.90 3.88
C VAL A 404 -3.51 -10.68 3.27
N THR A 405 -3.08 -9.42 3.25
CA THR A 405 -1.75 -8.97 2.86
C THR A 405 -1.16 -8.07 3.94
N LEU A 406 0.17 -7.91 3.99
CA LEU A 406 0.83 -6.92 4.86
C LEU A 406 1.26 -5.73 4.02
N SER A 407 1.03 -4.53 4.52
CA SER A 407 1.33 -3.28 3.83
C SER A 407 1.91 -2.25 4.80
N THR A 408 2.53 -1.19 4.26
CA THR A 408 3.26 -0.21 5.07
C THR A 408 2.51 1.07 5.37
N ASP A 409 1.47 1.38 4.59
CA ASP A 409 0.67 2.59 4.71
C ASP A 409 1.48 3.86 4.44
N ASP A 410 1.91 4.56 5.49
CA ASP A 410 2.70 5.79 5.45
C ASP A 410 4.07 5.58 6.12
N GLU A 411 4.90 4.71 5.54
CA GLU A 411 6.11 4.18 6.19
C GLU A 411 7.08 5.26 6.71
N GLY A 412 7.18 6.39 6.00
CA GLY A 412 8.03 7.52 6.37
C GLY A 412 7.50 8.33 7.55
N VAL A 413 6.19 8.63 7.54
CA VAL A 413 5.51 9.32 8.66
C VAL A 413 5.47 8.41 9.89
N LEU A 414 5.19 7.12 9.70
CA LEU A 414 5.14 6.11 10.75
C LEU A 414 6.53 5.70 11.27
N ARG A 415 7.62 6.06 10.57
CA ARG A 415 9.00 5.67 10.88
C ARG A 415 9.19 4.15 10.91
N THR A 416 8.57 3.46 9.96
CA THR A 416 8.64 2.00 9.83
C THR A 416 9.07 1.59 8.42
N ASP A 417 9.20 0.30 8.20
CA ASP A 417 9.49 -0.29 6.89
C ASP A 417 8.72 -1.60 6.74
N MET A 418 8.68 -2.17 5.54
CA MET A 418 7.96 -3.44 5.30
C MET A 418 8.55 -4.58 6.15
N THR A 419 9.86 -4.55 6.44
CA THR A 419 10.47 -5.53 7.35
C THR A 419 9.89 -5.42 8.78
N ASP A 420 9.61 -4.22 9.29
CA ASP A 420 8.97 -4.02 10.60
C ASP A 420 7.56 -4.62 10.64
N GLN A 421 6.78 -4.47 9.56
CA GLN A 421 5.45 -5.10 9.47
C GLN A 421 5.53 -6.63 9.61
N TYR A 422 6.50 -7.26 8.95
CA TYR A 422 6.74 -8.70 9.06
C TYR A 422 7.25 -9.09 10.45
N VAL A 423 8.10 -8.27 11.09
CA VAL A 423 8.55 -8.49 12.48
C VAL A 423 7.38 -8.43 13.45
N ARG A 424 6.48 -7.44 13.30
CA ARG A 424 5.24 -7.32 14.09
C ARG A 424 4.34 -8.53 13.88
N ALA A 425 4.11 -8.94 12.63
CA ALA A 425 3.31 -10.12 12.31
C ALA A 425 3.87 -11.39 12.98
N ALA A 426 5.19 -11.59 12.97
CA ALA A 426 5.85 -12.70 13.65
C ALA A 426 5.74 -12.63 15.18
N ARG A 427 6.11 -11.50 15.79
CA ARG A 427 6.26 -11.39 17.25
C ARG A 427 4.96 -11.14 17.99
N VAL A 428 4.06 -10.35 17.39
CA VAL A 428 2.82 -9.89 18.02
C VAL A 428 1.66 -10.83 17.69
N HIS A 429 1.60 -11.33 16.46
CA HIS A 429 0.52 -12.21 15.98
C HIS A 429 0.92 -13.68 15.81
N ALA A 430 2.15 -14.03 16.21
CA ALA A 430 2.68 -15.39 16.18
C ALA A 430 2.56 -16.06 14.80
N LEU A 431 2.75 -15.29 13.73
CA LEU A 431 2.77 -15.86 12.37
C LEU A 431 4.08 -16.61 12.15
N SER A 432 3.96 -17.83 11.61
CA SER A 432 5.12 -18.65 11.26
C SER A 432 5.78 -18.15 9.97
N TYR A 433 7.01 -18.61 9.69
CA TYR A 433 7.65 -18.37 8.40
C TYR A 433 6.75 -18.75 7.20
N ARG A 434 6.01 -19.86 7.31
CA ARG A 434 5.11 -20.32 6.24
C ARG A 434 3.94 -19.38 6.05
N ASP A 435 3.42 -18.81 7.13
CA ASP A 435 2.35 -17.81 7.05
C ASP A 435 2.87 -16.55 6.38
N LEU A 436 4.02 -16.02 6.80
CA LEU A 436 4.65 -14.86 6.16
C LEU A 436 4.93 -15.10 4.67
N LYS A 437 5.40 -16.29 4.30
CA LYS A 437 5.62 -16.69 2.90
C LYS A 437 4.31 -16.72 2.10
N ARG A 438 3.19 -17.16 2.71
CA ARG A 438 1.86 -17.09 2.09
C ARG A 438 1.40 -15.65 1.91
N LEU A 439 1.63 -14.77 2.88
CA LEU A 439 1.26 -13.35 2.76
C LEU A 439 2.06 -12.66 1.64
N ALA A 440 3.36 -12.95 1.51
CA ALA A 440 4.18 -12.45 0.41
C ALA A 440 3.69 -12.93 -0.97
N ARG A 441 3.11 -14.14 -1.05
CA ARG A 441 2.50 -14.65 -2.28
C ARG A 441 1.14 -13.98 -2.53
N ALA A 442 0.30 -13.89 -1.49
CA ALA A 442 -1.01 -13.25 -1.55
C ALA A 442 -0.90 -11.81 -2.07
N SER A 443 0.13 -11.06 -1.66
CA SER A 443 0.32 -9.67 -2.09
C SER A 443 0.50 -9.53 -3.61
N LEU A 444 0.98 -10.56 -4.32
CA LEU A 444 1.03 -10.55 -5.79
C LEU A 444 -0.21 -11.18 -6.45
N GLU A 445 -0.92 -12.06 -5.75
CA GLU A 445 -2.19 -12.61 -6.24
C GLU A 445 -3.30 -11.55 -6.23
N TYR A 446 -3.39 -10.78 -5.15
CA TYR A 446 -4.40 -9.74 -4.94
C TYR A 446 -3.98 -8.36 -5.47
N ALA A 447 -2.75 -8.23 -5.96
CA ALA A 447 -2.35 -7.08 -6.79
C ALA A 447 -3.28 -6.94 -8.01
N PHE A 448 -3.59 -5.70 -8.39
CA PHE A 448 -4.34 -5.36 -9.60
C PHE A 448 -3.45 -5.36 -10.86
N LEU A 449 -2.36 -6.14 -10.83
CA LEU A 449 -1.56 -6.44 -12.00
C LEU A 449 -2.41 -7.18 -13.05
N PRO A 450 -2.31 -6.80 -14.34
CA PRO A 450 -3.01 -7.51 -15.40
C PRO A 450 -2.36 -8.86 -15.71
N GLY A 451 -3.14 -9.73 -16.35
CA GLY A 451 -2.69 -11.02 -16.89
C GLY A 451 -2.98 -12.21 -15.98
N ASP A 452 -2.71 -13.39 -16.51
CA ASP A 452 -2.96 -14.68 -15.84
C ASP A 452 -2.10 -14.84 -14.58
N SER A 453 -2.64 -15.54 -13.58
CA SER A 453 -1.89 -15.93 -12.38
C SER A 453 -1.00 -17.16 -12.63
N LEU A 454 0.11 -17.21 -11.93
CA LEU A 454 0.96 -18.38 -11.76
C LEU A 454 0.26 -19.48 -10.95
N TRP A 455 -0.69 -19.11 -10.09
CA TRP A 455 -1.32 -20.01 -9.13
C TRP A 455 -2.75 -20.38 -9.54
N VAL A 456 -3.14 -21.62 -9.27
CA VAL A 456 -4.46 -22.14 -9.63
C VAL A 456 -5.52 -21.54 -8.71
N GLY A 457 -6.60 -20.99 -9.28
CA GLY A 457 -7.82 -20.66 -8.55
C GLY A 457 -7.63 -19.72 -7.36
N ARG A 458 -6.72 -18.73 -7.48
CA ARG A 458 -6.35 -17.82 -6.38
C ARG A 458 -5.86 -18.53 -5.11
N GLN A 459 -5.13 -19.64 -5.26
CA GLN A 459 -4.48 -20.36 -4.16
C GLN A 459 -2.95 -20.13 -4.20
N PRO A 460 -2.42 -19.08 -3.56
CA PRO A 460 -1.02 -18.71 -3.71
C PRO A 460 -0.08 -19.81 -3.20
N GLY A 461 0.86 -20.22 -4.05
CA GLY A 461 1.80 -21.31 -3.79
C GLY A 461 1.51 -22.60 -4.55
N ASP A 462 0.34 -22.74 -5.20
CA ASP A 462 -0.01 -23.90 -6.03
C ASP A 462 0.09 -23.59 -7.53
N PRO A 463 1.21 -23.89 -8.20
CA PRO A 463 1.43 -23.44 -9.58
C PRO A 463 0.50 -24.13 -10.58
N VAL A 464 0.08 -23.39 -11.61
CA VAL A 464 -0.62 -23.95 -12.78
C VAL A 464 0.22 -25.07 -13.43
N PRO A 465 -0.40 -26.06 -14.11
CA PRO A 465 0.31 -27.20 -14.67
C PRO A 465 1.51 -26.84 -15.55
N THR A 466 1.42 -25.74 -16.31
CA THR A 466 2.49 -25.22 -17.18
C THR A 466 3.69 -24.63 -16.43
N CYS A 467 3.55 -24.40 -15.11
CA CYS A 467 4.52 -23.79 -14.22
C CYS A 467 4.91 -24.64 -13.00
N ARG A 468 4.60 -25.95 -13.01
CA ARG A 468 5.09 -26.87 -11.96
C ARG A 468 6.62 -26.86 -11.87
N ASP A 469 7.29 -26.73 -13.01
CA ASP A 469 8.70 -26.36 -13.08
C ASP A 469 8.80 -24.88 -13.48
N LEU A 470 9.17 -24.04 -12.51
CA LEU A 470 9.33 -22.60 -12.69
C LEU A 470 10.43 -22.25 -13.71
N THR A 471 11.35 -23.16 -13.99
CA THR A 471 12.45 -22.94 -14.96
C THR A 471 12.11 -23.41 -16.37
N SER A 472 10.99 -24.11 -16.55
CA SER A 472 10.57 -24.65 -17.83
C SER A 472 10.29 -23.56 -18.89
N ALA A 473 10.43 -23.93 -20.16
CA ALA A 473 10.10 -23.06 -21.29
C ALA A 473 8.61 -22.69 -21.33
N SER A 474 7.72 -23.59 -20.91
CA SER A 474 6.28 -23.32 -20.79
C SER A 474 5.99 -22.26 -19.75
N CYS A 475 6.63 -22.36 -18.57
CA CYS A 475 6.44 -21.36 -17.52
C CYS A 475 7.02 -20.00 -17.89
N THR A 476 8.19 -20.00 -18.53
CA THR A 476 8.80 -18.79 -19.07
C THR A 476 7.86 -18.09 -20.07
N ARG A 477 7.17 -18.85 -20.93
CA ARG A 477 6.21 -18.29 -21.89
C ARG A 477 5.00 -17.66 -21.20
N LEU A 478 4.44 -18.29 -20.17
CA LEU A 478 3.36 -17.71 -19.37
C LEU A 478 3.82 -16.40 -18.72
N ALA A 479 4.96 -16.43 -18.02
CA ALA A 479 5.52 -15.27 -17.34
C ALA A 479 5.81 -14.10 -18.31
N SER A 480 6.30 -14.36 -19.52
CA SER A 480 6.53 -13.30 -20.51
C SER A 480 5.23 -12.67 -21.05
N GLY A 481 4.10 -13.36 -20.97
CA GLY A 481 2.80 -12.88 -21.45
C GLY A 481 1.91 -12.25 -20.37
N SER A 482 2.28 -12.36 -19.10
CA SER A 482 1.48 -11.87 -17.96
C SER A 482 2.36 -11.12 -16.96
N PRO A 483 2.18 -9.80 -16.78
CA PRO A 483 2.85 -9.04 -15.74
C PRO A 483 2.68 -9.65 -14.34
N LYS A 484 1.48 -10.16 -14.03
CA LYS A 484 1.19 -10.88 -12.79
C LYS A 484 2.03 -12.16 -12.65
N ALA A 485 1.96 -13.09 -13.61
CA ALA A 485 2.72 -14.34 -13.53
C ALA A 485 4.24 -14.11 -13.55
N SER A 486 4.71 -13.05 -14.20
CA SER A 486 6.12 -12.66 -14.21
C SER A 486 6.65 -12.36 -12.81
N LEU A 487 5.97 -11.47 -12.08
CA LEU A 487 6.34 -11.09 -10.71
C LEU A 487 6.14 -12.25 -9.73
N GLN A 488 5.09 -13.05 -9.89
CA GLN A 488 4.85 -14.23 -9.04
C GLN A 488 5.96 -15.28 -9.24
N ARG A 489 6.37 -15.53 -10.48
CA ARG A 489 7.47 -16.45 -10.79
C ARG A 489 8.80 -15.96 -10.23
N ASP A 490 9.08 -14.67 -10.38
CA ASP A 490 10.28 -14.06 -9.80
C ASP A 490 10.30 -14.18 -8.26
N LEU A 491 9.16 -13.94 -7.60
CA LEU A 491 9.04 -14.13 -6.15
C LEU A 491 9.38 -15.57 -5.74
N GLU A 492 8.81 -16.59 -6.40
CA GLU A 492 9.09 -17.99 -6.08
C GLU A 492 10.58 -18.32 -6.25
N LEU A 493 11.22 -17.83 -7.32
CA LEU A 493 12.65 -18.04 -7.55
C LEU A 493 13.50 -17.35 -6.46
N ARG A 494 13.14 -16.14 -6.05
CA ARG A 494 13.81 -15.42 -4.95
C ARG A 494 13.60 -16.09 -3.60
N LEU A 495 12.41 -16.64 -3.32
CA LEU A 495 12.14 -17.41 -2.11
C LEU A 495 13.01 -18.68 -2.06
N VAL A 496 13.15 -19.40 -3.18
CA VAL A 496 14.05 -20.55 -3.26
C VAL A 496 15.51 -20.16 -2.99
N ALA A 497 15.97 -19.05 -3.55
CA ALA A 497 17.32 -18.53 -3.31
C ALA A 497 17.52 -18.15 -1.83
N PHE A 498 16.55 -17.42 -1.26
CA PHE A 498 16.54 -17.03 0.15
C PHE A 498 16.63 -18.24 1.08
N GLU A 499 15.74 -19.23 0.93
CA GLU A 499 15.70 -20.42 1.78
C GLU A 499 16.99 -21.25 1.70
N THR A 500 17.65 -21.24 0.53
CA THR A 500 18.92 -21.93 0.33
C THR A 500 20.08 -21.24 1.05
N GLU A 501 20.08 -19.90 1.06
CA GLU A 501 21.20 -19.10 1.56
C GLU A 501 21.05 -18.77 3.05
N ILE A 502 19.85 -18.42 3.51
CA ILE A 502 19.64 -17.92 4.89
C ILE A 502 20.06 -18.92 5.95
N VAL A 503 19.89 -20.22 5.69
CA VAL A 503 20.26 -21.32 6.60
C VAL A 503 21.77 -21.52 6.74
N ARG A 504 22.57 -20.91 5.85
CA ARG A 504 24.04 -20.96 5.88
C ARG A 504 24.64 -19.75 6.60
N GLN A 505 23.87 -18.69 6.76
CA GLN A 505 24.31 -17.47 7.41
C GLN A 505 24.43 -17.68 8.93
N ARG A 506 25.36 -16.94 9.54
CA ARG A 506 25.58 -16.93 10.99
C ARG A 506 25.31 -15.54 11.50
N PHE A 507 24.22 -15.40 12.25
CA PHE A 507 23.80 -14.19 12.94
C PHE A 507 23.04 -14.58 14.20
#